data_AF-A0A1L6JHL7-F1
#
_entry.id   AF-A0A1L6JHL7-F1
#
_cell.length_a   1.000
_cell.length_b   1.000
_cell.length_c   1.000
_cell.angle_alpha   90.00
_cell.angle_beta   90.00
_cell.angle_gamma   90.00
#
_symmetry.space_group_name_H-M   'P 1'
#
loop_
_entity.id
_entity.type
_entity.pdbx_description
1 polymer ?
#
loop_
_entity_poly.entity_id
_entity_poly.type
_entity_poly.pdbx_seq_one_letter_code
_entity_poly.pdbx_strand_id
1 'polypeptide(L)'
;MLAWLDDPEQRRRTGSILNKGEARNALARAIFFNRLDELRDRTFENQRHRASGLTLVTAAVALWNTVYLDRAVRHLRSTGADVPDELLAHVAPLGWEHIGLTGDYLWSEIEKPRGRFRPLRTTTAERRA
;
A
#
# COMPACT_ATOMS: atom_id res chain seq x y z
N MET A 1 -28.18 -15.77 -5.57
CA MET A 1 -28.33 -15.03 -4.28
C MET A 1 -28.47 -15.98 -3.11
N LEU A 2 -29.29 -17.04 -3.19
CA LEU A 2 -29.44 -18.07 -2.13
C LEU A 2 -28.14 -18.86 -1.84
N ALA A 3 -27.35 -19.22 -2.85
CA ALA A 3 -26.09 -19.96 -2.67
C ALA A 3 -25.02 -19.22 -1.84
N TRP A 4 -25.08 -17.88 -1.77
CA TRP A 4 -24.13 -17.07 -1.00
C TRP A 4 -24.44 -17.05 0.50
N LEU A 5 -25.71 -17.23 0.88
CA LEU A 5 -26.14 -17.29 2.28
C LEU A 5 -25.86 -18.67 2.91
N ASP A 6 -25.80 -19.73 2.12
CA ASP A 6 -25.56 -21.09 2.63
C ASP A 6 -24.08 -21.50 2.63
N ASP A 7 -23.21 -20.84 1.86
CA ASP A 7 -21.80 -21.24 1.71
C ASP A 7 -20.82 -20.27 2.40
N PRO A 8 -20.24 -20.65 3.56
CA PRO A 8 -19.20 -19.88 4.25
C PRO A 8 -17.92 -19.67 3.43
N GLU A 9 -17.54 -20.58 2.53
CA GLU A 9 -16.37 -20.41 1.67
C GLU A 9 -16.61 -19.37 0.58
N GLN A 10 -17.79 -19.40 -0.04
CA GLN A 10 -18.18 -18.39 -1.00
C GLN A 10 -18.20 -16.99 -0.36
N ARG A 11 -18.74 -16.85 0.86
CA ARG A 11 -18.69 -15.58 1.61
C ARG A 11 -17.28 -15.11 1.89
N ARG A 12 -16.40 -16.00 2.38
CA ARG A 12 -15.00 -15.67 2.65
C ARG A 12 -14.26 -15.20 1.40
N ARG A 13 -14.50 -15.87 0.26
CA ARG A 13 -13.93 -15.47 -1.03
C ARG A 13 -14.43 -14.10 -1.49
N THR A 14 -15.74 -13.86 -1.44
CA THR A 14 -16.32 -12.56 -1.79
C THR A 14 -15.78 -11.45 -0.89
N GLY A 15 -15.75 -11.67 0.43
CA GLY A 15 -15.19 -10.72 1.39
C GLY A 15 -13.72 -10.41 1.13
N SER A 16 -12.90 -11.42 0.83
CA SER A 16 -11.49 -11.20 0.45
C SER A 16 -11.34 -10.32 -0.79
N ILE A 17 -12.17 -10.53 -1.82
CA ILE A 17 -12.16 -9.72 -3.04
C ILE A 17 -12.61 -8.28 -2.74
N LEU A 18 -13.69 -8.12 -1.96
CA LEU A 18 -14.21 -6.82 -1.57
C LEU A 18 -13.18 -6.03 -0.75
N ASN A 19 -12.56 -6.65 0.25
CA ASN A 19 -11.53 -6.03 1.08
C ASN A 19 -10.33 -5.56 0.25
N LYS A 20 -9.93 -6.33 -0.78
CA LYS A 20 -8.89 -5.91 -1.73
C LYS A 20 -9.32 -4.67 -2.53
N GLY A 21 -10.55 -4.68 -3.02
CA GLY A 21 -11.13 -3.53 -3.76
C GLY A 21 -11.25 -2.29 -2.88
N GLU A 22 -11.71 -2.44 -1.65
CA GLU A 22 -11.84 -1.36 -0.68
C GLU A 22 -10.49 -0.77 -0.29
N ALA A 23 -9.49 -1.61 0.01
CA ALA A 23 -8.13 -1.16 0.34
C ALA A 23 -7.49 -0.40 -0.85
N ARG A 24 -7.68 -0.89 -2.07
CA ARG A 24 -7.22 -0.18 -3.28
C ARG A 24 -7.94 1.16 -3.43
N ASN A 25 -9.25 1.19 -3.24
CA ASN A 25 -10.03 2.42 -3.35
C ASN A 25 -9.65 3.42 -2.25
N ALA A 26 -9.36 2.96 -1.03
CA ALA A 26 -8.91 3.81 0.06
C ALA A 26 -7.52 4.41 -0.22
N LEU A 27 -6.58 3.61 -0.72
CA LEU A 27 -5.28 4.09 -1.19
C LEU A 27 -5.45 5.12 -2.33
N ALA A 28 -6.30 4.82 -3.31
CA ALA A 28 -6.55 5.71 -4.43
C ALA A 28 -7.12 7.06 -3.96
N ARG A 29 -8.07 7.06 -3.01
CA ARG A 29 -8.58 8.29 -2.39
C ARG A 29 -7.50 9.06 -1.64
N ALA A 30 -6.65 8.37 -0.88
CA ALA A 30 -5.54 8.99 -0.16
C ALA A 30 -4.53 9.66 -1.10
N ILE A 31 -4.19 9.01 -2.22
CA ILE A 31 -3.32 9.58 -3.27
C ILE A 31 -4.01 10.79 -3.94
N PHE A 32 -5.31 10.71 -4.18
CA PHE A 32 -6.08 11.73 -4.89
C PHE A 32 -6.48 12.94 -4.03
N PHE A 33 -6.31 12.86 -2.70
CA PHE A 33 -6.82 13.81 -1.71
C PHE A 33 -6.43 15.28 -1.97
N ASN A 34 -5.35 15.55 -2.71
CA ASN A 34 -4.89 16.92 -2.96
C ASN A 34 -5.77 17.77 -3.92
N ARG A 35 -6.98 17.33 -4.32
CA ARG A 35 -7.99 18.18 -5.02
C ARG A 35 -9.46 17.95 -4.58
N LEU A 36 -9.73 17.67 -3.29
CA LEU A 36 -11.10 17.73 -2.72
C LEU A 36 -12.15 16.87 -3.47
N ASP A 37 -11.78 15.70 -3.97
CA ASP A 37 -12.73 14.73 -4.58
C ASP A 37 -13.53 15.24 -5.81
N GLU A 38 -13.22 16.42 -6.36
CA GLU A 38 -13.89 16.97 -7.56
C GLU A 38 -13.03 16.86 -8.82
N LEU A 39 -13.47 16.03 -9.76
CA LEU A 39 -12.95 15.98 -11.14
C LEU A 39 -13.52 17.13 -11.98
N ARG A 40 -13.07 18.37 -11.75
CA ARG A 40 -13.39 19.51 -12.63
C ARG A 40 -12.44 19.64 -13.83
N ASP A 41 -12.11 18.54 -14.48
CA ASP A 41 -11.34 18.59 -15.72
C ASP A 41 -12.29 18.63 -16.92
N ARG A 42 -12.17 19.69 -17.72
CA ARG A 42 -13.09 20.02 -18.83
C ARG A 42 -13.08 19.03 -19.99
N THR A 43 -12.08 18.16 -20.10
CA THR A 43 -11.87 17.27 -21.25
C THR A 43 -11.59 15.82 -20.83
N PHE A 44 -12.10 14.88 -21.62
CA PHE A 44 -11.93 13.43 -21.42
C PHE A 44 -10.46 13.00 -21.37
N GLU A 45 -9.59 13.59 -22.20
CA GLU A 45 -8.16 13.28 -22.20
C GLU A 45 -7.50 13.60 -20.86
N ASN A 46 -7.82 14.73 -20.25
CA ASN A 46 -7.29 15.12 -18.95
C ASN A 46 -7.77 14.17 -17.84
N GLN A 47 -9.01 13.71 -17.89
CA GLN A 47 -9.53 12.68 -16.98
C GLN A 47 -8.80 11.34 -17.18
N ARG A 48 -8.54 10.95 -18.42
CA ARG A 48 -7.77 9.73 -18.75
C ARG A 48 -6.34 9.81 -18.25
N HIS A 49 -5.64 10.92 -18.49
CA HIS A 49 -4.28 11.11 -17.99
C HIS A 49 -4.19 11.03 -16.47
N ARG A 50 -5.16 11.61 -15.74
CA ARG A 50 -5.22 11.46 -14.28
C ARG A 50 -5.56 10.05 -13.82
N ALA A 51 -6.52 9.39 -14.44
CA ALA A 51 -6.86 8.00 -14.08
C ALA A 51 -5.66 7.06 -14.33
N SER A 52 -4.93 7.25 -15.42
CA SER A 52 -3.68 6.56 -15.71
C SER A 52 -2.58 6.89 -14.69
N GLY A 53 -2.43 8.16 -14.32
CA GLY A 53 -1.48 8.59 -13.29
C GLY A 53 -1.79 7.99 -11.91
N LEU A 54 -3.05 8.02 -11.48
CA LEU A 54 -3.49 7.43 -10.21
C LEU A 54 -3.24 5.92 -10.18
N THR A 55 -3.53 5.22 -11.28
CA THR A 55 -3.23 3.79 -11.40
C THR A 55 -1.74 3.53 -11.30
N LEU A 56 -0.91 4.34 -11.96
CA LEU A 56 0.54 4.23 -11.92
C LEU A 56 1.09 4.45 -10.50
N VAL A 57 0.65 5.50 -9.80
CA VAL A 57 1.10 5.80 -8.43
C VAL A 57 0.64 4.70 -7.47
N THR A 58 -0.60 4.21 -7.60
CA THR A 58 -1.12 3.10 -6.79
C THR A 58 -0.28 1.83 -6.99
N ALA A 59 0.09 1.52 -8.24
CA ALA A 59 0.95 0.38 -8.55
C ALA A 59 2.38 0.56 -8.00
N ALA A 60 2.92 1.77 -8.06
CA ALA A 60 4.24 2.10 -7.51
C ALA A 60 4.28 1.92 -5.97
N VAL A 61 3.23 2.35 -5.26
CA VAL A 61 3.06 2.12 -3.82
C VAL A 61 2.99 0.62 -3.52
N ALA A 62 2.18 -0.13 -4.26
CA ALA A 62 2.07 -1.58 -4.06
C ALA A 62 3.40 -2.31 -4.30
N LEU A 63 4.14 -1.92 -5.34
CA LEU A 63 5.47 -2.45 -5.62
C LEU A 63 6.46 -2.14 -4.49
N TRP A 64 6.50 -0.88 -4.04
CA TRP A 64 7.32 -0.46 -2.91
C TRP A 64 7.03 -1.29 -1.67
N ASN A 65 5.75 -1.39 -1.29
CA ASN A 65 5.31 -2.16 -0.13
C ASN A 65 5.72 -3.64 -0.25
N THR A 66 5.56 -4.25 -1.42
CA THR A 66 5.93 -5.65 -1.65
C THR A 66 7.43 -5.88 -1.43
N VAL A 67 8.27 -4.99 -1.97
CA VAL A 67 9.72 -5.05 -1.80
C VAL A 67 10.13 -4.90 -0.34
N TYR A 68 9.51 -3.97 0.41
CA TYR A 68 9.85 -3.77 1.82
C TYR A 68 9.25 -4.83 2.74
N LEU A 69 8.09 -5.40 2.43
CA LEU A 69 7.52 -6.51 3.17
C LEU A 69 8.43 -7.75 3.08
N ASP A 70 8.94 -8.11 1.89
CA ASP A 70 9.91 -9.20 1.74
C ASP A 70 11.16 -8.96 2.62
N ARG A 71 11.68 -7.73 2.60
CA ARG A 71 12.84 -7.36 3.44
C ARG A 71 12.53 -7.45 4.92
N ALA A 72 11.36 -6.97 5.35
CA ALA A 72 10.92 -7.04 6.74
C ALA A 72 10.74 -8.49 7.21
N VAL A 73 10.12 -9.35 6.38
CA VAL A 73 9.94 -10.78 6.68
C VAL A 73 11.30 -11.49 6.82
N ARG A 74 12.23 -11.25 5.88
CA ARG A 74 13.59 -11.82 5.98
C ARG A 74 14.30 -11.38 7.25
N HIS A 75 14.18 -10.10 7.60
CA HIS A 75 14.76 -9.57 8.84
C HIS A 75 14.13 -10.24 10.07
N LEU A 76 12.80 -10.31 10.16
CA LEU A 76 12.09 -10.94 11.27
C LEU A 76 12.49 -12.41 11.46
N ARG A 77 12.52 -13.18 10.36
CA ARG A 77 12.98 -14.57 10.36
C ARG A 77 14.42 -14.70 10.82
N SER A 78 15.32 -13.81 10.38
CA SER A 78 16.72 -13.80 10.82
C SER A 78 16.90 -13.49 12.31
N THR A 79 15.93 -12.78 12.91
CA THR A 79 15.90 -12.48 14.36
C THR A 79 15.22 -13.56 15.19
N GLY A 80 14.79 -14.67 14.57
CA GLY A 80 14.12 -15.79 15.24
C GLY A 80 12.61 -15.61 15.45
N ALA A 81 11.98 -14.60 14.85
CA ALA A 81 10.54 -14.46 14.88
C ALA A 81 9.87 -15.47 13.95
N ASP A 82 8.83 -16.15 14.44
CA ASP A 82 8.00 -17.01 13.62
C ASP A 82 7.07 -16.17 12.73
N VAL A 83 7.21 -16.33 11.42
CA VAL A 83 6.41 -15.62 10.41
C VAL A 83 5.89 -16.65 9.42
N PRO A 84 4.74 -17.29 9.70
CA PRO A 84 4.16 -18.34 8.87
C PRO A 84 3.78 -17.83 7.47
N ASP A 85 4.10 -18.61 6.43
CA ASP A 85 3.78 -18.24 5.03
C ASP A 85 2.27 -18.17 4.79
N GLU A 86 1.48 -18.97 5.54
CA GLU A 86 0.02 -18.97 5.47
C GLU A 86 -0.56 -17.62 5.89
N LEU A 87 0.03 -16.98 6.90
CA LEU A 87 -0.40 -15.65 7.34
C LEU A 87 0.09 -14.56 6.38
N LEU A 88 1.30 -14.70 5.83
CA LEU A 88 1.83 -13.77 4.82
C LEU A 88 0.96 -13.72 3.56
N ALA A 89 0.35 -14.84 3.16
CA ALA A 89 -0.57 -14.89 2.02
C ALA A 89 -1.79 -13.98 2.18
N HIS A 90 -2.09 -13.53 3.41
CA HIS A 90 -3.19 -12.63 3.73
C HIS A 90 -2.78 -11.16 3.86
N VAL A 91 -1.48 -10.84 3.75
CA VAL A 91 -0.99 -9.46 3.83
C VAL A 91 -1.16 -8.77 2.47
N ALA A 92 -1.94 -7.69 2.45
CA ALA A 92 -2.08 -6.84 1.27
C ALA A 92 -0.98 -5.75 1.25
N PRO A 93 -0.25 -5.56 0.14
CA PRO A 93 0.79 -4.53 0.02
C PRO A 93 0.19 -3.14 -0.25
N LEU A 94 -0.93 -2.80 0.40
CA LEU A 94 -1.69 -1.59 0.09
C LEU A 94 -1.63 -0.53 1.20
N GLY A 95 -1.10 -0.82 2.39
CA GLY A 95 -0.98 0.17 3.47
C GLY A 95 -0.15 1.40 3.06
N TRP A 96 -0.52 2.59 3.52
CA TRP A 96 0.09 3.86 3.07
C TRP A 96 0.39 4.85 4.19
N GLU A 97 0.10 4.50 5.44
CA GLU A 97 0.31 5.35 6.61
C GLU A 97 1.79 5.72 6.81
N HIS A 98 2.69 4.89 6.27
CA HIS A 98 4.13 5.10 6.33
C HIS A 98 4.68 5.93 5.14
N ILE A 99 3.82 6.33 4.20
CA ILE A 99 4.16 7.10 2.99
C ILE A 99 3.64 8.54 3.17
N GLY A 100 4.55 9.52 3.09
CA GLY A 100 4.16 10.93 3.03
C GLY A 100 3.52 11.23 1.68
N LEU A 101 2.18 11.22 1.62
CA LEU A 101 1.39 11.56 0.43
C LEU A 101 1.12 13.07 0.29
N THR A 102 1.38 13.84 1.35
CA THR A 102 1.20 15.30 1.40
C THR A 102 2.43 15.95 2.02
N GLY A 103 2.67 17.23 1.68
CA GLY A 103 3.81 18.02 2.14
C GLY A 103 4.69 18.53 1.00
N ASP A 104 5.75 19.24 1.36
CA ASP A 104 6.73 19.78 0.42
C ASP A 104 7.78 18.73 0.04
N TYR A 105 7.84 18.38 -1.24
CA TYR A 105 8.78 17.41 -1.78
C TYR A 105 10.07 18.10 -2.23
N LEU A 106 10.99 18.31 -1.30
CA LEU A 106 12.30 18.92 -1.58
C LEU A 106 13.28 17.87 -2.12
N TRP A 107 13.30 17.70 -3.44
CA TRP A 107 14.17 16.72 -4.12
C TRP A 107 15.66 16.89 -3.83
N SER A 108 16.11 18.10 -3.50
CA SER A 108 17.48 18.42 -3.12
C SER A 108 17.89 17.88 -1.75
N GLU A 109 16.93 17.64 -0.86
CA GLU A 109 17.16 17.19 0.54
C GLU A 109 16.91 15.70 0.72
N ILE A 110 16.37 15.02 -0.29
CA ILE A 110 16.21 13.57 -0.27
C ILE A 110 17.61 12.97 -0.38
N GLU A 111 18.14 12.49 0.76
CA GLU A 111 19.28 11.58 0.75
C GLU A 111 18.95 10.42 -0.20
N LYS A 112 19.59 10.42 -1.37
CA LYS A 112 19.59 9.25 -2.23
C LYS A 112 20.22 8.15 -1.39
N PRO A 113 19.50 7.05 -1.09
CA PRO A 113 20.05 6.03 -0.23
C PRO A 113 21.40 5.60 -0.82
N ARG A 114 22.46 5.65 0.00
CA ARG A 114 23.81 5.28 -0.43
C ARG A 114 23.91 3.81 -0.89
N GLY A 115 22.87 3.01 -0.64
CA GLY A 115 22.64 1.68 -1.21
C GLY A 115 21.27 1.56 -1.92
N ARG A 116 20.92 0.36 -2.43
CA ARG A 116 19.69 0.15 -3.23
C ARG A 116 18.36 0.37 -2.48
N PHE A 117 18.36 0.38 -1.14
CA PHE A 117 17.14 0.44 -0.33
C PHE A 117 17.31 1.35 0.89
N ARG A 118 16.21 1.91 1.38
CA ARG A 118 16.15 2.58 2.70
C ARG A 118 16.29 1.54 3.82
N PRO A 119 16.89 1.91 4.97
CA PRO A 119 16.97 1.02 6.13
C PRO A 119 15.57 0.67 6.67
N LEU A 120 15.42 -0.53 7.23
CA LEU A 120 14.20 -0.91 7.94
C LEU A 120 14.11 -0.13 9.25
N ARG A 121 12.89 0.26 9.64
CA ARG A 121 12.62 0.85 10.96
C ARG A 121 12.55 -0.29 11.97
N THR A 122 13.67 -0.61 12.61
CA THR A 122 13.72 -1.61 13.68
C THR A 122 13.47 -0.92 15.02
N THR A 123 12.54 -1.43 15.82
CA THR A 123 12.12 -0.86 17.12
C THR A 123 13.18 -0.98 18.22
N THR A 124 14.46 -1.16 17.87
CA THR A 124 15.59 -1.14 18.79
C THR A 124 16.07 0.29 19.10
N ALA A 125 15.59 1.30 18.37
CA ALA A 125 16.02 2.70 18.55
C ALA A 125 15.16 3.54 19.50
N GLU A 126 13.98 3.07 19.96
CA GLU A 126 13.05 3.87 20.78
C GLU A 126 12.50 3.11 22.01
N ARG A 127 13.40 2.44 22.75
CA ARG A 127 13.20 2.16 24.18
C ARG A 127 14.30 2.87 24.99
N ARG A 128 14.37 4.19 24.89
CA ARG A 128 15.16 5.02 25.81
C ARG A 128 14.24 5.99 26.54
N ALA A 129 14.16 5.73 27.85
CA ALA A 129 13.78 6.60 28.97
C ALA A 129 12.39 7.22 28.97
#